data_AF-A0A970BKD0-F1
#
_entry.id   AF-A0A970BKD0-F1
#
_cell.length_a   1.000
_cell.length_b   1.000
_cell.length_c   1.000
_cell.angle_alpha   90.00
_cell.angle_beta   90.00
_cell.angle_gamma   90.00
#
_symmetry.space_group_name_H-M   'P 1'
#
loop_
_entity.id
_entity.type
_entity.pdbx_description
1 polymer ?
#
loop_
_entity_poly.entity_id
_entity_poly.type
_entity_poly.pdbx_seq_one_letter_code
_entity_poly.pdbx_strand_id
1 'polypeptide(L)' 'AGTDFMKRVWQSLQAIPYGEIRTYGEIARSIGNDKAYRAVGQANNRNPIAILIPCHRVIGSTGKLVGY' A
#
# COMPACT_ATOMS: atom_id res chain seq x y z
N ALA A 1 -10.10 -13.77 -0.59
CA ALA A 1 -8.70 -14.16 -0.34
C ALA A 1 -7.79 -13.40 -1.31
N GLY A 2 -6.62 -12.93 -0.87
CA GLY A 2 -5.66 -12.20 -1.72
C GLY A 2 -4.63 -13.10 -2.39
N THR A 3 -4.08 -12.64 -3.52
CA THR A 3 -2.90 -13.26 -4.13
C THR A 3 -1.66 -13.07 -3.26
N ASP A 4 -0.59 -13.82 -3.49
CA ASP A 4 0.64 -13.66 -2.71
C ASP A 4 1.32 -12.29 -2.93
N PHE A 5 1.06 -11.65 -4.07
CA PHE A 5 1.42 -10.24 -4.26
C PHE A 5 0.61 -9.33 -3.31
N MET A 6 -0.71 -9.50 -3.26
CA MET A 6 -1.57 -8.70 -2.38
C MET A 6 -1.22 -8.89 -0.90
N LYS A 7 -0.96 -10.13 -0.47
CA LYS A 7 -0.54 -10.42 0.92
C LYS A 7 0.77 -9.71 1.27
N ARG A 8 1.77 -9.73 0.38
CA ARG A 8 3.04 -9.01 0.59
C ARG A 8 2.83 -7.49 0.69
N VAL A 9 1.97 -6.93 -0.16
CA VAL A 9 1.57 -5.52 -0.05
C VAL A 9 0.94 -5.25 1.32
N TRP A 10 -0.07 -6.01 1.73
CA TRP A 10 -0.76 -5.80 3.00
C TRP A 10 0.13 -5.99 4.23
N GLN A 11 1.13 -6.88 4.16
CA GLN A 11 2.16 -7.00 5.19
C GLN A 11 3.03 -5.73 5.24
N SER A 12 3.46 -5.22 4.08
CA SER A 12 4.21 -3.95 4.04
C SER A 12 3.40 -2.75 4.53
N LEU A 13 2.07 -2.73 4.32
CA LEU A 13 1.20 -1.67 4.83
C LEU A 13 1.20 -1.65 6.37
N GLN A 14 1.15 -2.82 7.02
CA GLN A 14 1.15 -2.92 8.47
C GLN A 14 2.45 -2.42 9.12
N ALA A 15 3.55 -2.35 8.35
CA ALA A 15 4.80 -1.77 8.82
C ALA A 15 4.80 -0.23 8.85
N ILE A 16 3.76 0.44 8.32
CA ILE A 16 3.66 1.91 8.35
C ILE A 16 3.27 2.36 9.77
N PRO A 17 4.13 3.14 10.47
CA PRO A 17 3.82 3.63 11.81
C PRO A 17 2.58 4.52 11.86
N TYR A 18 2.02 4.69 13.06
CA TYR A 18 0.93 5.64 13.26
C TYR A 18 1.40 7.08 13.03
N GLY A 19 0.59 7.88 12.34
CA GLY A 19 0.92 9.27 12.00
C GLY A 19 1.87 9.43 10.81
N GLU A 20 2.38 8.32 10.25
CA GLU A 20 3.22 8.33 9.06
C GLU A 20 2.46 7.92 7.81
N ILE A 21 2.96 8.40 6.68
CA ILE A 21 2.48 8.07 5.34
C ILE A 21 3.59 7.42 4.52
N ARG A 22 3.20 6.64 3.52
CA ARG A 22 4.09 6.16 2.46
C ARG A 22 3.48 6.41 1.09
N THR A 23 4.29 6.42 0.06
CA THR A 23 3.82 6.47 -1.32
C THR A 23 3.64 5.07 -1.88
N TYR A 24 2.79 4.93 -2.92
CA TYR A 24 2.69 3.66 -3.66
C TYR A 24 4.04 3.16 -4.19
N GLY A 25 4.95 4.07 -4.53
CA GLY A 25 6.31 3.73 -4.98
C GLY A 25 7.19 3.19 -3.84
N GLU A 26 7.09 3.75 -2.64
CA GLU A 26 7.85 3.27 -1.47
C GLU A 26 7.41 1.86 -1.07
N ILE A 27 6.11 1.57 -1.11
CA ILE A 27 5.59 0.22 -0.87
C ILE A 27 6.01 -0.74 -1.98
N ALA A 28 6.07 -0.28 -3.24
CA ALA A 28 6.54 -1.10 -4.35
C ALA A 28 8.03 -1.47 -4.16
N ARG A 29 8.85 -0.52 -3.70
CA ARG A 29 10.27 -0.75 -3.37
C ARG A 29 10.44 -1.67 -2.16
N SER A 30 9.65 -1.52 -1.10
CA SER A 30 9.77 -2.35 0.11
C SER A 30 9.48 -3.83 -0.15
N ILE A 31 8.63 -4.14 -1.15
CA ILE A 31 8.34 -5.51 -1.58
C ILE A 31 9.28 -6.02 -2.69
N GLY A 32 10.33 -5.26 -3.03
CA GLY A 32 11.34 -5.64 -4.02
C GLY A 32 10.90 -5.49 -5.48
N ASN A 33 9.91 -4.64 -5.77
CA ASN A 33 9.43 -4.41 -7.13
C ASN A 33 9.10 -2.94 -7.38
N ASP A 34 10.12 -2.12 -7.62
CA ASP A 34 10.03 -0.67 -7.85
C ASP A 34 9.04 -0.25 -8.94
N LYS A 35 8.74 -1.13 -9.91
CA LYS A 35 7.82 -0.85 -11.02
C LYS A 35 6.36 -1.20 -10.70
N ALA A 36 6.07 -1.80 -9.54
CA ALA A 36 4.74 -2.29 -9.19
C ALA A 36 3.81 -1.25 -8.56
N TYR A 37 4.15 0.04 -8.52
CA TYR A 37 3.36 1.08 -7.83
C TYR A 37 1.87 1.11 -8.22
N ARG A 38 1.53 0.89 -9.50
CA ARG A 38 0.11 0.79 -9.94
C ARG A 38 -0.58 -0.46 -9.38
N ALA A 39 0.11 -1.60 -9.37
CA ALA A 39 -0.40 -2.84 -8.82
C ALA A 39 -0.56 -2.79 -7.29
N VAL A 40 0.33 -2.07 -6.60
CA VAL A 40 0.18 -1.76 -5.17
C VAL A 40 -1.12 -0.99 -4.93
N GLY A 41 -1.43 0.03 -5.74
CA GLY A 41 -2.70 0.75 -5.64
C GLY A 41 -3.93 -0.16 -5.75
N GLN A 42 -3.90 -1.10 -6.70
CA GLN A 42 -4.98 -2.09 -6.86
C GLN A 42 -5.08 -3.05 -5.65
N ALA A 43 -3.94 -3.47 -5.09
CA ALA A 43 -3.92 -4.29 -3.87
C ALA A 43 -4.41 -3.51 -2.64
N ASN A 44 -4.13 -2.19 -2.58
CA ASN A 44 -4.60 -1.29 -1.53
C ASN A 44 -6.13 -1.16 -1.54
N ASN A 45 -6.73 -0.97 -2.73
CA ASN A 45 -8.19 -0.91 -2.92
C ASN A 45 -8.90 -2.23 -2.59
N ARG A 46 -8.20 -3.36 -2.70
CA ARG A 46 -8.73 -4.70 -2.37
C ARG A 46 -8.42 -5.14 -0.94
N ASN A 47 -8.08 -4.21 -0.06
CA ASN A 47 -7.84 -4.51 1.34
C ASN A 47 -9.12 -5.10 2.00
N PRO A 48 -9.08 -6.35 2.50
CA PRO A 48 -10.26 -6.98 3.12
C PRO A 48 -10.56 -6.48 4.54
N ILE A 49 -9.60 -5.83 5.20
CA ILE A 49 -9.73 -5.38 6.59
C ILE A 49 -9.23 -3.94 6.68
N ALA A 50 -10.13 -3.00 6.37
CA ALA A 50 -9.86 -1.58 6.51
C ALA A 50 -9.48 -1.22 7.96
N ILE A 51 -8.71 -0.14 8.11
CA ILE A 51 -8.19 0.38 9.40
C ILE A 51 -7.07 -0.48 9.99
N LEU A 52 -7.30 -1.79 10.19
CA LEU A 52 -6.28 -2.70 10.74
C LEU A 52 -5.10 -2.88 9.79
N ILE A 53 -5.39 -3.11 8.51
CA ILE A 53 -4.41 -2.96 7.44
C ILE A 53 -4.51 -1.49 7.00
N PRO A 54 -3.49 -0.64 7.24
CA PRO A 54 -3.62 0.80 7.15
C PRO A 54 -3.49 1.32 5.71
N CYS A 55 -4.42 0.91 4.84
CA CYS A 55 -4.46 1.32 3.43
C CYS A 55 -4.63 2.84 3.23
N HIS A 56 -5.23 3.54 4.19
CA HIS A 56 -5.40 5.00 4.21
C HIS A 56 -4.08 5.77 4.43
N ARG A 57 -3.00 5.08 4.81
CA ARG A 57 -1.66 5.70 4.99
C ARG A 57 -0.81 5.70 3.73
N VAL A 58 -1.38 5.30 2.59
CA VAL A 58 -0.66 5.29 1.31
C VAL A 58 -1.21 6.37 0.38
N ILE A 59 -0.32 7.17 -0.19
CA ILE A 59 -0.67 8.29 -1.07
C ILE A 59 0.11 8.28 -2.40
N GLY A 60 -0.30 9.14 -3.32
CA GLY A 60 0.42 9.37 -4.57
C GLY A 60 1.76 10.08 -4.34
N SER A 61 2.66 9.96 -5.31
CA SER A 61 3.98 10.62 -5.28
C SER A 61 3.92 12.16 -5.26
N THR A 62 2.76 12.75 -5.55
CA THR A 62 2.52 14.19 -5.51
C THR A 62 2.10 14.71 -4.14
N GLY A 63 2.08 13.85 -3.11
CA GLY A 63 1.63 14.23 -1.77
C GLY A 63 0.11 14.39 -1.64
N LYS A 64 -0.64 14.17 -2.72
CA LYS A 64 -2.11 14.23 -2.73
C LYS A 64 -2.70 12.85 -2.42
N LEU A 65 -3.82 12.85 -1.70
CA LEU A 65 -4.68 11.69 -1.59
C LEU A 65 -5.19 11.33 -3.00
N VAL A 66 -4.86 10.12 -3.44
CA VAL A 66 -5.32 9.56 -4.71
C VAL A 66 -5.78 8.14 -4.46
N GLY A 67 -7.05 7.88 -4.71
CA GLY A 67 -7.68 6.57 -4.49
C GLY A 67 -7.78 6.20 -3.01
N TYR A 68 -8.93 6.52 -2.42
CA TYR A 68 -9.58 5.65 -1.43
C TYR A 68 -10.73 4.96 -2.15
#